data_AF-A0A6B8J6P8-F1
#
_entry.id   AF-A0A6B8J6P8-F1
#
_cell.length_a   1.000
_cell.length_b   1.000
_cell.length_c   1.000
_cell.angle_alpha   90.00
_cell.angle_beta   90.00
_cell.angle_gamma   90.00
#
_symmetry.space_group_name_H-M   'P 1'
#
loop_
_entity.id
_entity.type
_entity.pdbx_description
1 polymer ?
#
loop_
_entity_poly.entity_id
_entity_poly.type
_entity_poly.pdbx_seq_one_letter_code
_entity_poly.pdbx_strand_id
1 'polypeptide(L)'
;MSDVSLRSSIIVAVVSSVLSSVLTLGGGLMLQSYISERSEAERFAVGAQLTFQETVVLLNEGYLALKQLQWATDGKGWEEVKDGPWLNYMEFNRQWNQKLIAHYFKIERYFGTGAAKKLVDLSRPAGSNVLAADAESYSFKDHAGAIEYSIRRATISTMVFDKESGRNLQAELIDHLEDNRKYREEMSDLMGAYQKNVVDYSRGLDRTLDQLGVKRVVTKAPQ
;
A
#
# COMPACT_ATOMS: atom_id res chain seq x y z
N MET A 1 55.55 -58.85 20.02
CA MET A 1 55.27 -57.40 20.21
C MET A 1 54.61 -56.76 18.98
N SER A 2 53.91 -57.51 18.12
CA SER A 2 53.28 -56.99 16.88
C SER A 2 51.78 -56.70 17.03
N ASP A 3 51.08 -57.43 17.90
CA ASP A 3 49.62 -57.43 18.00
C ASP A 3 49.03 -56.17 18.70
N VAL A 4 49.77 -55.59 19.66
CA VAL A 4 49.36 -54.38 20.40
C VAL A 4 49.45 -53.12 19.53
N SER A 5 50.44 -53.05 18.64
CA SER A 5 50.60 -51.90 17.72
C SER A 5 49.53 -51.87 16.63
N LEU A 6 49.14 -53.05 16.13
CA LEU A 6 48.09 -53.21 15.11
C LEU A 6 46.71 -52.83 15.66
N ARG A 7 46.38 -53.27 16.88
CA ARG A 7 45.13 -52.88 17.55
C ARG A 7 45.05 -51.39 17.86
N SER A 8 46.16 -50.78 18.29
CA SER A 8 46.23 -49.32 18.53
C SER A 8 46.05 -48.52 17.23
N SER A 9 46.68 -48.94 16.13
CA SER A 9 46.59 -48.25 14.84
C SER A 9 45.19 -48.34 14.22
N ILE A 10 44.49 -49.47 14.36
CA ILE A 10 43.10 -49.64 13.90
C ILE A 10 42.16 -48.75 14.72
N ILE A 11 42.33 -48.69 16.05
CA ILE A 11 41.50 -47.84 16.92
C ILE A 11 41.69 -46.35 16.57
N VAL A 12 42.94 -45.91 16.37
CA VAL A 12 43.22 -44.51 15.99
C VAL A 12 42.63 -44.16 14.62
N ALA A 13 42.71 -45.06 13.64
CA ALA A 13 42.12 -44.85 12.31
C ALA A 13 40.58 -44.79 12.35
N VAL A 14 39.93 -45.65 13.14
CA VAL A 14 38.46 -45.66 13.30
C VAL A 14 37.98 -44.44 14.07
N VAL A 15 38.67 -44.03 15.15
CA VAL A 15 38.31 -42.83 15.91
C VAL A 15 38.50 -41.57 15.07
N SER A 16 39.58 -41.49 14.29
CA SER A 16 39.84 -40.36 13.40
C SER A 16 38.79 -40.26 12.29
N SER A 17 38.41 -41.38 11.68
CA SER A 17 37.40 -41.39 10.62
C SER A 17 35.99 -41.07 11.13
N VAL A 18 35.62 -41.55 12.32
CA VAL A 18 34.35 -41.20 12.98
C VAL A 18 34.32 -39.71 13.34
N LEU A 19 35.41 -39.17 13.90
CA LEU A 19 35.50 -37.77 14.30
C LEU A 19 35.45 -36.83 13.08
N SER A 20 36.18 -37.15 12.02
CA SER A 20 36.11 -36.42 10.75
C SER A 20 34.73 -36.50 10.10
N SER A 21 34.05 -37.64 10.20
CA SER A 21 32.69 -37.81 9.66
C SER A 21 31.67 -36.95 10.44
N VAL A 22 31.76 -36.91 11.78
CA VAL A 22 30.90 -36.08 12.63
C VAL A 22 31.17 -34.59 12.39
N LEU A 23 32.43 -34.17 12.25
CA LEU A 23 32.78 -32.78 11.94
C LEU A 23 32.33 -32.36 10.54
N THR A 24 32.42 -33.27 9.56
CA THR A 24 31.99 -33.00 8.17
C THR A 24 30.47 -32.95 8.06
N LEU A 25 29.75 -33.87 8.74
CA LEU A 25 28.28 -33.87 8.76
C LEU A 25 27.74 -32.70 9.60
N GLY A 26 28.31 -32.44 10.77
CA GLY A 26 27.94 -31.30 11.62
C GLY A 26 28.26 -29.96 10.96
N GLY A 27 29.44 -29.83 10.35
CA GLY A 27 29.84 -28.66 9.56
C GLY A 27 28.99 -28.48 8.31
N GLY A 28 28.65 -29.57 7.61
CA GLY A 28 27.76 -29.54 6.44
C GLY A 28 26.33 -29.10 6.79
N LEU A 29 25.77 -29.58 7.90
CA LEU A 29 24.44 -29.16 8.37
C LEU A 29 24.40 -27.69 8.80
N MET A 30 25.43 -27.20 9.50
CA MET A 30 25.55 -25.79 9.87
C MET A 30 25.76 -24.87 8.65
N LEU A 31 26.55 -25.31 7.67
CA LEU A 31 26.76 -24.53 6.45
C LEU A 31 25.49 -24.51 5.59
N GLN A 32 24.79 -25.63 5.51
CA GLN A 32 23.53 -25.75 4.77
C GLN A 32 22.42 -24.94 5.42
N SER A 33 22.30 -24.96 6.76
CA SER A 33 21.33 -24.11 7.47
C SER A 33 21.66 -22.63 7.27
N TYR A 34 22.94 -22.24 7.36
CA TYR A 34 23.37 -20.86 7.15
C TYR A 34 23.11 -20.37 5.71
N ILE A 35 23.36 -21.21 4.70
CA ILE A 35 23.08 -20.89 3.29
C ILE A 35 21.57 -20.81 3.04
N SER A 36 20.78 -21.72 3.62
CA SER A 36 19.32 -21.70 3.52
C SER A 36 18.75 -20.42 4.12
N GLU A 37 19.14 -20.09 5.35
CA GLU A 37 18.73 -18.87 6.04
C GLU A 37 19.10 -17.61 5.27
N ARG A 38 20.33 -17.53 4.72
CA ARG A 38 20.72 -16.41 3.87
C ARG A 38 19.88 -16.30 2.61
N SER A 39 19.59 -17.43 1.95
CA SER A 39 18.80 -17.45 0.72
C SER A 39 17.34 -17.06 0.99
N GLU A 40 16.80 -17.45 2.14
CA GLU A 40 15.45 -17.07 2.57
C GLU A 40 15.39 -15.58 2.93
N ALA A 41 16.40 -15.08 3.65
CA ALA A 41 16.51 -13.66 3.97
C ALA A 41 16.62 -12.79 2.71
N GLU A 42 17.41 -13.22 1.71
CA GLU A 42 17.53 -12.51 0.43
C GLU A 42 16.21 -12.52 -0.35
N ARG A 43 15.53 -13.67 -0.43
CA ARG A 43 14.20 -13.75 -1.07
C ARG A 43 13.16 -12.89 -0.34
N PHE A 44 13.21 -12.85 0.98
CA PHE A 44 12.34 -11.99 1.78
C PHE A 44 12.60 -10.51 1.50
N ALA A 45 13.86 -10.10 1.47
CA ALA A 45 14.29 -8.74 1.15
C ALA A 45 13.83 -8.30 -0.26
N VAL A 46 14.04 -9.16 -1.27
CA VAL A 46 13.59 -8.90 -2.65
C VAL A 46 12.06 -8.81 -2.71
N GLY A 47 11.35 -9.73 -2.04
CA GLY A 47 9.89 -9.72 -1.97
C GLY A 47 9.34 -8.44 -1.30
N ALA A 48 9.99 -7.98 -0.23
CA ALA A 48 9.63 -6.75 0.47
C ALA A 48 9.86 -5.52 -0.41
N GLN A 49 11.01 -5.43 -1.09
CA GLN A 49 11.34 -4.34 -2.01
C GLN A 49 10.34 -4.23 -3.17
N LEU A 50 10.01 -5.36 -3.80
CA LEU A 50 9.04 -5.40 -4.90
C LEU A 50 7.65 -4.99 -4.39
N THR A 51 7.23 -5.52 -3.25
CA THR A 51 5.94 -5.17 -2.63
C THR A 51 5.87 -3.68 -2.32
N PHE A 52 6.95 -3.07 -1.82
CA PHE A 52 7.02 -1.63 -1.59
C PHE A 52 6.80 -0.85 -2.90
N GLN A 53 7.55 -1.16 -3.97
CA GLN A 53 7.46 -0.47 -5.26
C GLN A 53 6.07 -0.59 -5.88
N GLU A 54 5.53 -1.81 -5.95
CA GLU A 54 4.18 -2.08 -6.48
C GLU A 54 3.10 -1.33 -5.67
N THR A 55 3.24 -1.29 -4.35
CA THR A 55 2.28 -0.60 -3.47
C THR A 55 2.30 0.92 -3.69
N VAL A 56 3.48 1.53 -3.81
CA VAL A 56 3.58 2.98 -4.05
C VAL A 56 2.97 3.34 -5.41
N VAL A 57 3.21 2.54 -6.45
CA VAL A 57 2.57 2.71 -7.76
C VAL A 57 1.05 2.62 -7.63
N LEU A 58 0.54 1.60 -6.93
CA LEU A 58 -0.89 1.40 -6.72
C LEU A 58 -1.56 2.60 -6.01
N LEU A 59 -0.91 3.19 -5.01
CA LEU A 59 -1.43 4.36 -4.32
C LEU A 59 -1.43 5.61 -5.21
N ASN A 60 -0.39 5.78 -6.03
CA ASN A 60 -0.34 6.87 -7.00
C ASN A 60 -1.39 6.72 -8.12
N GLU A 61 -1.67 5.50 -8.57
CA GLU A 61 -2.79 5.23 -9.50
C GLU A 61 -4.12 5.72 -8.92
N GLY A 62 -4.39 5.43 -7.64
CA GLY A 62 -5.59 5.90 -6.94
C GLY A 62 -5.70 7.42 -6.90
N TYR A 63 -4.61 8.10 -6.53
CA TYR A 63 -4.55 9.57 -6.54
C TYR A 63 -4.79 10.16 -7.94
N LEU A 64 -4.15 9.60 -8.97
CA LEU A 64 -4.29 10.08 -10.35
C LEU A 64 -5.72 9.91 -10.86
N ALA A 65 -6.38 8.81 -10.55
CA ALA A 65 -7.78 8.59 -10.92
C ALA A 65 -8.72 9.60 -10.26
N LEU A 66 -8.50 9.92 -8.98
CA LEU A 66 -9.25 10.97 -8.27
C LEU A 66 -9.01 12.35 -8.89
N LYS A 67 -7.77 12.67 -9.24
CA LYS A 67 -7.42 13.92 -9.93
C LYS A 67 -8.09 14.03 -11.31
N GLN A 68 -8.11 12.93 -12.06
CA GLN A 68 -8.82 12.86 -13.34
C GLN A 68 -10.32 13.04 -13.16
N LEU A 69 -10.92 12.41 -12.14
CA LEU A 69 -12.33 12.61 -11.80
C LEU A 69 -12.61 14.08 -11.45
N GLN A 70 -11.80 14.69 -10.59
CA GLN A 70 -11.91 16.11 -10.24
C GLN A 70 -11.89 16.99 -11.49
N TRP A 71 -10.91 16.81 -12.39
CA TRP A 71 -10.82 17.59 -13.62
C TRP A 71 -11.99 17.35 -14.58
N ALA A 72 -12.43 16.10 -14.71
CA ALA A 72 -13.52 15.75 -15.60
C ALA A 72 -14.88 16.27 -15.13
N THR A 73 -15.01 16.62 -13.84
CA THR A 73 -16.23 17.10 -13.17
C THR A 73 -16.23 18.60 -12.89
N ASP A 74 -15.11 19.30 -13.11
CA ASP A 74 -15.02 20.73 -12.82
C ASP A 74 -16.05 21.54 -13.63
N GLY A 75 -16.84 22.34 -12.92
CA GLY A 75 -17.90 23.17 -13.48
C GLY A 75 -19.11 22.40 -14.03
N LYS A 76 -19.20 21.08 -13.83
CA LYS A 76 -20.31 20.27 -14.35
C LYS A 76 -21.32 19.89 -13.27
N GLY A 77 -22.59 19.85 -13.68
CA GLY A 77 -23.67 19.31 -12.86
C GLY A 77 -23.69 17.78 -12.83
N TRP A 78 -24.33 17.20 -11.80
CA TRP A 78 -24.39 15.76 -11.59
C TRP A 78 -24.95 14.96 -12.79
N GLU A 79 -25.94 15.49 -13.52
CA GLU A 79 -26.53 14.79 -14.69
C GLU A 79 -25.50 14.53 -15.80
N GLU A 80 -24.53 15.42 -16.00
CA GLU A 80 -23.46 15.25 -16.99
C GLU A 80 -22.34 14.31 -16.49
N VAL A 81 -22.24 14.15 -15.18
CA VAL A 81 -21.13 13.47 -14.51
C VAL A 81 -21.44 11.99 -14.25
N LYS A 82 -22.68 11.69 -13.84
CA LYS A 82 -23.07 10.39 -13.27
C LYS A 82 -22.84 9.21 -14.22
N ASP A 83 -23.12 9.38 -15.52
CA ASP A 83 -23.07 8.28 -16.50
C ASP A 83 -21.75 8.24 -17.27
N GLY A 84 -20.85 9.21 -17.06
CA GLY A 84 -19.56 9.30 -17.75
C GLY A 84 -18.39 9.30 -16.77
N PRO A 85 -17.82 10.46 -16.41
CA PRO A 85 -16.66 10.54 -15.52
C PRO A 85 -16.79 9.74 -14.22
N TRP A 86 -17.94 9.83 -13.56
CA TRP A 86 -18.15 9.14 -12.28
C TRP A 86 -18.23 7.62 -12.46
N LEU A 87 -18.99 7.15 -13.46
CA LEU A 87 -19.09 5.72 -13.75
C LEU A 87 -17.72 5.12 -14.10
N ASN A 88 -16.91 5.82 -14.91
CA ASN A 88 -15.56 5.41 -15.24
C ASN A 88 -14.67 5.31 -13.99
N TYR A 89 -14.76 6.29 -13.08
CA TYR A 89 -14.06 6.23 -11.81
C TYR A 89 -14.54 5.07 -10.94
N MET A 90 -15.84 4.78 -10.88
CA MET A 90 -16.37 3.68 -10.08
C MET A 90 -15.89 2.31 -10.58
N GLU A 91 -15.78 2.13 -11.89
CA GLU A 91 -15.20 0.92 -12.48
C GLU A 91 -13.71 0.78 -12.13
N PHE A 92 -12.94 1.86 -12.27
CA PHE A 92 -11.55 1.91 -11.82
C PHE A 92 -11.44 1.57 -10.32
N ASN A 93 -12.24 2.23 -9.48
CA ASN A 93 -12.23 2.09 -8.02
C ASN A 93 -12.53 0.63 -7.61
N ARG A 94 -13.45 -0.04 -8.32
CA ARG A 94 -13.72 -1.47 -8.08
C ARG A 94 -12.48 -2.34 -8.29
N GLN A 95 -11.78 -2.15 -9.40
CA GLN A 95 -10.56 -2.91 -9.72
C GLN A 95 -9.40 -2.53 -8.79
N TRP A 96 -9.27 -1.25 -8.51
CA TRP A 96 -8.26 -0.70 -7.59
C TRP A 96 -8.44 -1.26 -6.17
N ASN A 97 -9.67 -1.34 -5.66
CA ASN A 97 -9.97 -1.96 -4.37
C ASN A 97 -9.55 -3.43 -4.32
N GLN A 98 -9.76 -4.20 -5.38
CA GLN A 98 -9.28 -5.59 -5.45
C GLN A 98 -7.75 -5.67 -5.36
N LYS A 99 -7.05 -4.78 -6.06
CA LYS A 99 -5.58 -4.68 -5.98
C LYS A 99 -5.10 -4.28 -4.59
N LEU A 100 -5.78 -3.35 -3.91
CA LEU A 100 -5.46 -2.96 -2.52
C LEU A 100 -5.62 -4.13 -1.55
N ILE A 101 -6.69 -4.92 -1.69
CA ILE A 101 -6.91 -6.13 -0.87
C ILE A 101 -5.81 -7.16 -1.14
N ALA A 102 -5.40 -7.36 -2.39
CA ALA A 102 -4.28 -8.25 -2.69
C ALA A 102 -2.96 -7.75 -2.06
N HIS A 103 -2.71 -6.43 -2.10
CA HIS A 103 -1.53 -5.83 -1.48
C HIS A 103 -1.59 -5.80 0.04
N TYR A 104 -2.77 -5.80 0.67
CA TYR A 104 -2.92 -5.94 2.12
C TYR A 104 -2.14 -7.15 2.62
N PHE A 105 -2.33 -8.32 2.03
CA PHE A 105 -1.65 -9.55 2.46
C PHE A 105 -0.15 -9.54 2.17
N LYS A 106 0.27 -8.93 1.06
CA LYS A 106 1.70 -8.76 0.75
C LYS A 106 2.37 -7.84 1.78
N ILE A 107 1.76 -6.69 2.06
CA ILE A 107 2.25 -5.72 3.03
C ILE A 107 2.26 -6.34 4.43
N GLU A 108 1.20 -7.05 4.82
CA GLU A 108 1.15 -7.72 6.13
C GLU A 108 2.32 -8.69 6.29
N ARG A 109 2.61 -9.50 5.26
CA ARG A 109 3.71 -10.46 5.26
C ARG A 109 5.09 -9.82 5.46
N TYR A 110 5.36 -8.68 4.82
CA TYR A 110 6.70 -8.09 4.80
C TYR A 110 6.88 -6.90 5.76
N PHE A 111 5.80 -6.21 6.12
CA PHE A 111 5.80 -4.93 6.84
C PHE A 111 4.85 -4.91 8.05
N GLY A 112 4.09 -5.98 8.26
CA GLY A 112 3.19 -6.14 9.39
C GLY A 112 1.79 -5.55 9.21
N THR A 113 0.86 -6.01 10.07
CA THR A 113 -0.57 -5.68 10.00
C THR A 113 -0.87 -4.18 10.13
N GLY A 114 -0.05 -3.43 10.89
CA GLY A 114 -0.23 -1.98 11.03
C GLY A 114 -0.07 -1.23 9.72
N ALA A 115 0.91 -1.62 8.89
CA ALA A 115 1.07 -1.06 7.55
C ALA A 115 -0.05 -1.51 6.62
N ALA A 116 -0.44 -2.79 6.69
CA ALA A 116 -1.48 -3.35 5.84
C ALA A 116 -2.84 -2.66 6.05
N LYS A 117 -3.22 -2.39 7.30
CA LYS A 117 -4.46 -1.67 7.65
C LYS A 117 -4.52 -0.25 7.08
N LYS A 118 -3.38 0.40 6.84
CA LYS A 118 -3.35 1.71 6.18
C LYS A 118 -3.73 1.64 4.70
N LEU A 119 -3.56 0.50 4.02
CA LEU A 119 -4.04 0.33 2.64
C LEU A 119 -5.57 0.19 2.61
N VAL A 120 -6.07 -0.77 3.38
CA VAL A 120 -7.48 -1.09 3.50
C VAL A 120 -7.73 -1.70 4.87
N ASP A 121 -8.71 -1.18 5.59
CA ASP A 121 -9.13 -1.76 6.86
C ASP A 121 -10.19 -2.85 6.61
N LEU A 122 -9.75 -4.10 6.50
CA LEU A 122 -10.62 -5.26 6.30
C LEU A 122 -11.45 -5.62 7.55
N SER A 123 -11.12 -5.05 8.72
CA SER A 123 -11.87 -5.29 9.95
C SER A 123 -13.11 -4.41 10.09
N ARG A 124 -13.21 -3.35 9.28
CA ARG A 124 -14.39 -2.48 9.27
C ARG A 124 -15.55 -3.14 8.51
N PRO A 125 -16.78 -3.08 9.06
CA PRO A 125 -17.96 -3.53 8.34
C PRO A 125 -18.12 -2.75 7.03
N ALA A 126 -18.56 -3.43 5.97
CA ALA A 126 -18.92 -2.78 4.73
C ALA A 126 -20.01 -1.73 4.99
N GLY A 127 -19.72 -0.45 4.73
CA GLY A 127 -20.65 0.66 4.94
C GLY A 127 -20.45 1.47 6.23
N SER A 128 -19.37 1.28 6.98
CA SER A 128 -19.02 2.22 8.06
C SER A 128 -18.82 3.63 7.49
N ASN A 129 -19.47 4.62 8.10
CA ASN A 129 -19.52 5.98 7.59
C ASN A 129 -18.13 6.63 7.69
N VAL A 130 -17.38 6.63 6.58
CA VAL A 130 -15.99 7.10 6.50
C VAL A 130 -15.88 8.57 6.95
N LEU A 131 -16.91 9.37 6.73
CA LEU A 131 -16.95 10.82 6.99
C LEU A 131 -16.88 11.20 8.50
N ALA A 132 -16.87 10.23 9.42
CA ALA A 132 -16.79 10.48 10.87
C ALA A 132 -15.43 10.18 11.51
N ALA A 133 -14.51 9.53 10.79
CA ALA A 133 -13.16 9.26 11.31
C ALA A 133 -12.23 10.45 11.02
N ASP A 134 -11.24 10.66 11.89
CA ASP A 134 -10.17 11.62 11.64
C ASP A 134 -9.39 11.22 10.37
N ALA A 135 -8.96 12.21 9.59
CA ALA A 135 -8.22 11.97 8.35
C ALA A 135 -6.90 11.18 8.57
N GLU A 136 -6.40 11.16 9.80
CA GLU A 136 -5.20 10.43 10.21
C GLU A 136 -5.45 8.92 10.44
N SER A 137 -6.68 8.47 10.73
CA SER A 137 -7.02 7.04 10.85
C SER A 137 -7.57 6.41 9.57
N TYR A 138 -7.66 7.18 8.48
CA TYR A 138 -8.13 6.64 7.21
C TYR A 138 -7.15 5.65 6.61
N SER A 139 -7.71 4.51 6.18
CA SER A 139 -7.06 3.72 5.15
C SER A 139 -7.07 4.49 3.82
N PHE A 140 -6.16 4.21 2.90
CA PHE A 140 -6.13 4.86 1.59
C PHE A 140 -7.44 4.66 0.81
N LYS A 141 -8.08 3.50 0.98
CA LYS A 141 -9.43 3.25 0.46
C LYS A 141 -10.45 4.25 1.02
N ASP A 142 -10.47 4.42 2.33
CA ASP A 142 -11.43 5.32 3.01
C ASP A 142 -11.20 6.76 2.56
N HIS A 143 -9.94 7.19 2.53
CA HIS A 143 -9.55 8.52 2.06
C HIS A 143 -10.01 8.78 0.62
N ALA A 144 -9.82 7.82 -0.29
CA ALA A 144 -10.31 7.92 -1.66
C ALA A 144 -11.85 8.04 -1.73
N GLY A 145 -12.57 7.34 -0.85
CA GLY A 145 -14.02 7.45 -0.72
C GLY A 145 -14.47 8.83 -0.25
N ALA A 146 -13.76 9.45 0.70
CA ALA A 146 -14.07 10.80 1.16
C ALA A 146 -13.84 11.86 0.06
N ILE A 147 -12.77 11.71 -0.73
CA ILE A 147 -12.49 12.60 -1.88
C ILE A 147 -13.58 12.44 -2.95
N GLU A 148 -13.92 11.21 -3.35
CA GLU A 148 -15.01 10.97 -4.31
C GLU A 148 -16.32 11.58 -3.82
N TYR A 149 -16.65 11.38 -2.54
CA TYR A 149 -17.86 11.94 -1.95
C TYR A 149 -17.89 13.46 -2.09
N SER A 150 -16.78 14.13 -1.77
CA SER A 150 -16.66 15.60 -1.88
C SER A 150 -16.83 16.08 -3.32
N ILE A 151 -16.21 15.39 -4.29
CA ILE A 151 -16.41 15.66 -5.73
C ILE A 151 -17.89 15.54 -6.09
N ARG A 152 -18.52 14.42 -5.72
CA ARG A 152 -19.93 14.16 -6.02
C ARG A 152 -20.84 15.23 -5.42
N ARG A 153 -20.61 15.64 -4.16
CA ARG A 153 -21.37 16.71 -3.52
C ARG A 153 -21.19 18.07 -4.21
N ALA A 154 -19.98 18.41 -4.65
CA ALA A 154 -19.74 19.64 -5.41
C ALA A 154 -20.49 19.65 -6.75
N THR A 155 -20.54 18.53 -7.47
CA THR A 155 -21.29 18.43 -8.74
C THR A 155 -22.81 18.48 -8.54
N ILE A 156 -23.33 17.90 -7.46
CA ILE A 156 -24.75 18.00 -7.10
C ILE A 156 -25.11 19.44 -6.75
N SER A 157 -24.28 20.10 -5.93
CA SER A 157 -24.49 21.50 -5.54
C SER A 157 -24.45 22.44 -6.77
N THR A 158 -23.50 22.24 -7.69
CA THR A 158 -23.45 22.98 -8.97
C THR A 158 -24.74 22.82 -9.78
N MET A 159 -25.23 21.59 -9.93
CA MET A 159 -26.49 21.32 -10.65
C MET A 159 -27.70 22.01 -10.00
N VAL A 160 -27.77 22.01 -8.66
CA VAL A 160 -28.90 22.64 -7.96
C VAL A 160 -28.84 24.16 -8.13
N PHE A 161 -27.65 24.76 -7.99
CA PHE A 161 -27.41 26.18 -8.26
C PHE A 161 -27.84 26.57 -9.69
N ASP A 162 -27.47 25.80 -10.71
CA ASP A 162 -27.85 26.08 -12.11
C ASP A 162 -29.38 26.03 -12.31
N LYS A 163 -30.08 25.13 -11.60
CA LYS A 163 -31.54 25.02 -11.66
C LYS A 163 -32.24 26.16 -10.92
N GLU A 164 -31.70 26.61 -9.78
CA GLU A 164 -32.29 27.66 -8.95
C GLU A 164 -31.96 29.08 -9.42
N SER A 165 -30.78 29.30 -9.99
CA SER A 165 -30.41 30.56 -10.65
C SER A 165 -31.38 30.90 -11.79
N GLY A 166 -31.84 29.89 -12.53
CA GLY A 166 -32.90 30.04 -13.53
C GLY A 166 -34.29 30.38 -12.96
N ARG A 167 -34.48 30.33 -11.63
CA ARG A 167 -35.76 30.55 -10.92
C ARG A 167 -35.78 31.80 -10.03
N ASN A 168 -34.69 32.58 -9.95
CA ASN A 168 -34.56 33.82 -9.15
C ASN A 168 -34.77 33.67 -7.63
N LEU A 169 -34.38 32.53 -7.02
CA LEU A 169 -34.50 32.30 -5.57
C LEU A 169 -33.21 32.71 -4.83
N GLN A 170 -33.12 33.97 -4.37
CA GLN A 170 -31.86 34.56 -3.85
C GLN A 170 -31.26 33.88 -2.60
N ALA A 171 -32.08 33.41 -1.65
CA ALA A 171 -31.57 32.83 -0.40
C ALA A 171 -31.00 31.41 -0.60
N GLU A 172 -31.75 30.55 -1.30
CA GLU A 172 -31.32 29.18 -1.62
C GLU A 172 -30.04 29.21 -2.48
N LEU A 173 -29.91 30.21 -3.36
CA LEU A 173 -28.72 30.40 -4.18
C LEU A 173 -27.43 30.63 -3.37
N ILE A 174 -27.51 31.36 -2.25
CA ILE A 174 -26.37 31.65 -1.39
C ILE A 174 -25.94 30.37 -0.66
N ASP A 175 -26.91 29.62 -0.11
CA ASP A 175 -26.64 28.37 0.61
C ASP A 175 -25.93 27.36 -0.30
N HIS A 176 -26.34 27.22 -1.57
CA HIS A 176 -25.68 26.30 -2.50
C HIS A 176 -24.29 26.77 -2.92
N LEU A 177 -24.05 28.07 -3.03
CA LEU A 177 -22.70 28.59 -3.30
C LEU A 177 -21.74 28.29 -2.14
N GLU A 178 -22.21 28.48 -0.91
CA GLU A 178 -21.44 28.14 0.30
C GLU A 178 -21.14 26.65 0.38
N ASP A 179 -22.14 25.80 0.12
CA ASP A 179 -21.97 24.35 0.05
C ASP A 179 -20.96 23.94 -1.04
N ASN A 180 -21.08 24.48 -2.25
CA ASN A 180 -20.16 24.18 -3.34
C ASN A 180 -18.72 24.55 -2.97
N ARG A 181 -18.53 25.75 -2.43
CA ARG A 181 -17.23 26.23 -1.97
C ARG A 181 -16.67 25.31 -0.89
N LYS A 182 -17.48 24.95 0.12
CA LYS A 182 -17.07 24.04 1.20
C LYS A 182 -16.60 22.69 0.66
N TYR A 183 -17.37 22.05 -0.22
CA TYR A 183 -16.97 20.74 -0.78
C TYR A 183 -15.73 20.84 -1.67
N ARG A 184 -15.51 21.96 -2.37
CA ARG A 184 -14.29 22.18 -3.15
C ARG A 184 -13.06 22.39 -2.25
N GLU A 185 -13.20 23.14 -1.16
CA GLU A 185 -12.14 23.33 -0.16
C GLU A 185 -11.81 21.99 0.53
N GLU A 186 -12.83 21.26 1.00
CA GLU A 186 -12.67 19.93 1.62
C GLU A 186 -12.00 18.93 0.66
N MET A 187 -12.44 18.89 -0.60
CA MET A 187 -11.80 18.07 -1.64
C MET A 187 -10.33 18.42 -1.83
N SER A 188 -9.98 19.71 -1.86
CA SER A 188 -8.60 20.16 -2.02
C SER A 188 -7.73 19.71 -0.83
N ASP A 189 -8.24 19.87 0.38
CA ASP A 189 -7.56 19.46 1.61
C ASP A 189 -7.36 17.95 1.67
N LEU A 190 -8.39 17.17 1.36
CA LEU A 190 -8.31 15.71 1.29
C LEU A 190 -7.33 15.24 0.21
N MET A 191 -7.33 15.86 -0.98
CA MET A 191 -6.36 15.55 -2.03
C MET A 191 -4.91 15.82 -1.58
N GLY A 192 -4.67 16.94 -0.90
CA GLY A 192 -3.36 17.26 -0.32
C GLY A 192 -2.95 16.27 0.77
N ALA A 193 -3.88 15.92 1.66
CA ALA A 193 -3.67 14.95 2.72
C ALA A 193 -3.40 13.55 2.16
N TYR A 194 -4.09 13.12 1.12
CA TYR A 194 -3.85 11.83 0.46
C TYR A 194 -2.40 11.74 -0.04
N GLN A 195 -1.95 12.75 -0.78
CA GLN A 195 -0.58 12.76 -1.32
C GLN A 195 0.47 12.78 -0.21
N LYS A 196 0.25 13.58 0.85
CA LYS A 196 1.12 13.57 2.04
C LYS A 196 1.16 12.18 2.68
N ASN A 197 0.01 11.54 2.86
CA ASN A 197 -0.10 10.21 3.46
C ASN A 197 0.62 9.16 2.61
N VAL A 198 0.59 9.23 1.27
CA VAL A 198 1.38 8.34 0.39
C VAL A 198 2.87 8.50 0.66
N VAL A 199 3.37 9.73 0.76
CA VAL A 199 4.79 10.00 1.04
C VAL A 199 5.19 9.47 2.42
N ASP A 200 4.40 9.75 3.45
CA ASP A 200 4.70 9.33 4.82
C ASP A 200 4.60 7.81 4.99
N TYR A 201 3.63 7.18 4.33
CA TYR A 201 3.52 5.73 4.26
C TYR A 201 4.74 5.10 3.56
N SER A 202 5.15 5.66 2.42
CA SER A 202 6.33 5.20 1.67
C SER A 202 7.60 5.30 2.51
N ARG A 203 7.80 6.42 3.23
CA ARG A 203 8.91 6.58 4.18
C ARG A 203 8.85 5.56 5.31
N GLY A 204 7.64 5.24 5.80
CA GLY A 204 7.44 4.20 6.80
C GLY A 204 7.92 2.83 6.31
N LEU A 205 7.53 2.45 5.10
CA LEU A 205 7.97 1.19 4.47
C LEU A 205 9.48 1.18 4.19
N ASP A 206 10.06 2.29 3.70
CA ASP A 206 11.51 2.42 3.45
C ASP A 206 12.33 2.22 4.73
N ARG A 207 11.88 2.79 5.87
CA ARG A 207 12.55 2.55 7.17
C ARG A 207 12.51 1.09 7.58
N THR A 208 11.41 0.38 7.31
CA THR A 208 11.32 -1.07 7.59
C THR A 208 12.27 -1.85 6.69
N LEU A 209 12.43 -1.47 5.41
CA LEU A 209 13.41 -2.08 4.50
C LEU A 209 14.86 -1.87 4.98
N ASP A 210 15.18 -0.64 5.41
CA ASP A 210 16.50 -0.32 5.98
C ASP A 210 16.77 -1.16 7.25
N GLN A 211 15.77 -1.35 8.12
CA GLN A 211 15.88 -2.22 9.32
C GLN A 211 16.09 -3.70 8.97
N LEU A 212 15.51 -4.17 7.86
CA LEU A 212 15.68 -5.52 7.33
C LEU A 212 17.02 -5.72 6.61
N GLY A 213 17.87 -4.70 6.52
CA GLY A 213 19.18 -4.76 5.85
C GLY A 213 19.06 -4.86 4.33
N VAL A 214 17.91 -4.51 3.75
CA VAL A 214 17.69 -4.52 2.30
C VAL A 214 18.52 -3.39 1.69
N LYS A 215 19.55 -3.74 0.90
CA LYS A 215 20.35 -2.73 0.19
C LYS A 215 19.46 -1.99 -0.81
N ARG A 216 19.40 -0.66 -0.69
CA ARG A 216 18.73 0.22 -1.66
C ARG A 216 19.26 -0.07 -3.07
N VAL A 217 18.37 -0.45 -3.98
CA VAL A 217 18.71 -0.56 -5.41
C VAL A 217 18.84 0.87 -5.94
N VAL A 218 20.06 1.40 -5.97
CA VAL A 218 20.37 2.63 -6.71
C VAL A 218 20.41 2.25 -8.19
N THR A 219 19.33 2.49 -8.92
CA THR A 219 19.38 2.44 -10.38
C THR A 219 20.32 3.55 -10.83
N LYS A 220 21.52 3.18 -11.31
CA LYS A 220 22.36 4.11 -12.06
C LYS A 220 21.54 4.59 -13.26
N ALA A 221 21.31 5.90 -13.34
CA ALA A 221 20.76 6.51 -14.55
C ALA A 221 21.65 6.15 -15.75
N PRO A 222 21.08 5.85 -16.93
CA PRO A 222 21.87 5.64 -18.13
C PRO A 222 22.57 6.95 -18.47
N GLN A 223 23.89 6.87 -18.64
CA GLN A 223 24.72 7.95 -19.19
C GLN A 223 24.47 8.09 -20.69
#